data_AF-A0A2Z4UX49-F1
#
_entry.id   AF-A0A2Z4UX49-F1
#
_cell.length_a   1.000
_cell.length_b   1.000
_cell.length_c   1.000
_cell.angle_alpha   90.00
_cell.angle_beta   90.00
_cell.angle_gamma   90.00
#
_symmetry.space_group_name_H-M   'P 1'
#
loop_
_entity.id
_entity.type
_entity.pdbx_description
1 polymer ?
#
loop_
_entity_poly.entity_id
_entity_poly.type
_entity_poly.pdbx_seq_one_letter_code
_entity_poly.pdbx_strand_id
1 'polypeptide(L)'
;MVHTAEAEVSSFPELLRFKRVQAGLTQRTLADLSTISPRTIRALESGRVNARMQTVRLLADALRLEGPVRELFVNAGLGSGRQGPTGADPCLAVPRSVNALLGRDVEVRAMVGALESDDRRMISISGLPGVGKSRVLAEVAARLSSRRGWPVLWIGAGTSALDGHGTSFGSLLKPLRLLVESGAEDVSAVCRLIGRQEVLLVLDGVADARRPVGVEELLAYCPGIRVVSASRAPWCVAGVQGTVIPPLATPGPDRDTTRSLDDLICVPSVRLLVDRLSEVRPGFALCRDDAGAVALLCRRLDGLPVALEAAAARFGVLSLRQLADAPAPNLLDLPAPTRPGDVPETLGGLIRSGFEDLDAAPRAILQDLVRFDRALTVSEAAEALDRPLNQVVDDLSTLLGRGLVRASHDEAQTRLHLPNLLRAALTRR
;
A
#
# COMPACT_ATOMS: atom_id res chain seq x y z
N MET A 1 -42.03 0.50 -6.93
CA MET A 1 -41.91 1.98 -6.89
C MET A 1 -41.71 2.56 -5.48
N VAL A 2 -41.22 1.79 -4.49
CA VAL A 2 -40.99 2.29 -3.11
C VAL A 2 -39.52 2.17 -2.66
N HIS A 3 -38.65 1.47 -3.41
CA HIS A 3 -37.22 1.31 -3.08
C HIS A 3 -36.29 2.40 -3.62
N THR A 4 -36.80 3.38 -4.35
CA THR A 4 -35.97 4.44 -4.98
C THR A 4 -35.74 5.67 -4.10
N ALA A 5 -36.38 5.78 -2.92
CA ALA A 5 -36.26 6.98 -2.07
C ALA A 5 -35.36 6.79 -0.83
N GLU A 6 -34.92 5.56 -0.53
CA GLU A 6 -34.02 5.27 0.60
C GLU A 6 -32.53 5.52 0.28
N ALA A 7 -32.19 5.71 -1.00
CA ALA A 7 -30.81 5.82 -1.49
C ALA A 7 -30.22 7.24 -1.50
N GLU A 8 -31.01 8.30 -1.26
CA GLU A 8 -30.54 9.70 -1.33
C GLU A 8 -30.20 10.33 0.04
N VAL A 9 -30.26 9.57 1.14
CA VAL A 9 -30.18 10.14 2.48
C VAL A 9 -28.80 9.94 3.11
N SER A 10 -27.95 10.96 2.99
CA SER A 10 -26.53 10.90 3.40
C SER A 10 -26.26 11.39 4.83
N SER A 11 -27.24 12.00 5.51
CA SER A 11 -27.07 12.56 6.87
C SER A 11 -28.12 12.07 7.88
N PHE A 12 -27.74 11.96 9.15
CA PHE A 12 -28.67 11.55 10.23
C PHE A 12 -29.94 12.43 10.33
N PRO A 13 -29.89 13.77 10.21
CA PRO A 13 -31.09 14.62 10.19
C PRO A 13 -32.08 14.23 9.09
N GLU A 14 -31.58 13.95 7.90
CA GLU A 14 -32.38 13.52 6.76
C GLU A 14 -32.90 12.11 6.96
N LEU A 15 -32.10 11.19 7.53
CA LEU A 15 -32.50 9.80 7.80
C LEU A 15 -33.60 9.73 8.86
N LEU A 16 -33.47 10.53 9.91
CA LEU A 16 -34.48 10.71 10.94
C LEU A 16 -35.79 11.22 10.35
N ARG A 17 -35.71 12.29 9.53
CA ARG A 17 -36.89 12.86 8.86
C ARG A 17 -37.53 11.86 7.90
N PHE A 18 -36.72 11.17 7.10
CA PHE A 18 -37.17 10.18 6.13
C PHE A 18 -37.90 9.02 6.82
N LYS A 19 -37.28 8.39 7.83
CA LYS A 19 -37.88 7.27 8.56
C LYS A 19 -39.13 7.69 9.35
N ARG A 20 -39.15 8.91 9.89
CA ARG A 20 -40.36 9.45 10.54
C ARG A 20 -41.52 9.61 9.56
N VAL A 21 -41.26 10.18 8.37
CA VAL A 21 -42.28 10.37 7.32
C VAL A 21 -42.76 9.02 6.78
N GLN A 22 -41.84 8.08 6.55
CA GLN A 22 -42.16 6.72 6.12
C GLN A 22 -43.04 5.98 7.13
N ALA A 23 -42.82 6.19 8.43
CA ALA A 23 -43.65 5.66 9.51
C ALA A 23 -44.99 6.41 9.72
N GLY A 24 -45.29 7.45 8.91
CA GLY A 24 -46.51 8.24 9.03
C GLY A 24 -46.58 9.10 10.30
N LEU A 25 -45.46 9.33 10.98
CA LEU A 25 -45.43 10.01 12.27
C LEU A 25 -45.21 11.52 12.12
N THR A 26 -45.92 12.33 12.91
CA THR A 26 -45.60 13.75 13.06
C THR A 26 -44.40 13.92 14.01
N GLN A 27 -43.70 15.06 13.96
CA GLN A 27 -42.62 15.36 14.93
C GLN A 27 -43.11 15.28 16.39
N ARG A 28 -44.38 15.63 16.63
CA ARG A 28 -45.00 15.55 17.96
C ARG A 28 -45.31 14.09 18.35
N THR A 29 -45.82 13.29 17.42
CA THR A 29 -46.08 11.87 17.68
C THR A 29 -44.80 11.08 17.95
N LEU A 30 -43.72 11.37 17.21
CA LEU A 30 -42.41 10.75 17.48
C LEU A 30 -41.82 11.20 18.82
N ALA A 31 -42.05 12.45 19.22
CA ALA A 31 -41.64 12.98 20.51
C ALA A 31 -42.28 12.21 21.67
N ASP A 32 -43.59 12.01 21.59
CA ASP A 32 -44.37 11.29 22.60
C ASP A 32 -43.93 9.81 22.69
N LEU A 33 -43.65 9.16 21.54
CA LEU A 33 -43.20 7.76 21.49
C LEU A 33 -41.75 7.55 21.95
N SER A 34 -40.88 8.54 21.78
CA SER A 34 -39.45 8.44 22.11
C SER A 34 -39.08 9.07 23.45
N THR A 35 -40.04 9.67 24.17
CA THR A 35 -39.84 10.49 25.39
C THR A 35 -38.86 11.66 25.20
N ILE A 36 -38.74 12.16 23.96
CA ILE A 36 -37.87 13.28 23.58
C ILE A 36 -38.76 14.49 23.28
N SER A 37 -38.34 15.71 23.64
CA SER A 37 -39.18 16.89 23.38
C SER A 37 -39.38 17.15 21.87
N PRO A 38 -40.56 17.66 21.42
CA PRO A 38 -40.77 18.03 20.03
C PRO A 38 -39.78 19.07 19.51
N ARG A 39 -39.29 19.96 20.39
CA ARG A 39 -38.24 20.94 20.08
C ARG A 39 -36.91 20.26 19.77
N THR A 40 -36.56 19.21 20.53
CA THR A 40 -35.34 18.43 20.31
C THR A 40 -35.42 17.66 18.99
N ILE A 41 -36.55 17.02 18.68
CA ILE A 41 -36.71 16.33 17.38
C ILE A 41 -36.58 17.30 16.21
N ARG A 42 -37.20 18.49 16.29
CA ARG A 42 -37.05 19.52 15.27
C ARG A 42 -35.60 20.02 15.13
N ALA A 43 -34.86 20.12 16.24
CA ALA A 43 -33.45 20.50 16.23
C ALA A 43 -32.55 19.41 15.62
N LEU A 44 -32.85 18.13 15.87
CA LEU A 44 -32.16 17.00 15.28
C LEU A 44 -32.42 16.89 13.77
N GLU A 45 -33.68 17.01 13.32
CA GLU A 45 -34.03 16.95 11.88
C GLU A 45 -33.52 18.15 11.07
N SER A 46 -33.21 19.27 11.73
CA SER A 46 -32.61 20.44 11.10
C SER A 46 -31.08 20.46 11.18
N GLY A 47 -30.46 19.43 11.77
CA GLY A 47 -29.01 19.35 11.94
C GLY A 47 -28.43 20.40 12.90
N ARG A 48 -29.26 21.09 13.69
CA ARG A 48 -28.81 22.15 14.61
C ARG A 48 -28.16 21.61 15.88
N VAL A 49 -28.46 20.35 16.23
CA VAL A 49 -27.96 19.69 17.43
C VAL A 49 -27.59 18.25 17.08
N ASN A 50 -26.50 17.75 17.66
CA ASN A 50 -26.07 16.36 17.52
C ASN A 50 -26.79 15.46 18.52
N ALA A 51 -27.26 14.30 18.07
CA ALA A 51 -27.93 13.34 18.94
C ALA A 51 -26.91 12.63 19.84
N ARG A 52 -27.26 12.45 21.12
CA ARG A 52 -26.51 11.57 22.03
C ARG A 52 -26.92 10.12 21.77
N MET A 53 -26.04 9.16 22.03
CA MET A 53 -26.30 7.73 21.76
C MET A 53 -27.62 7.23 22.38
N GLN A 54 -27.89 7.60 23.63
CA GLN A 54 -29.14 7.21 24.28
C GLN A 54 -30.38 7.78 23.56
N THR A 55 -30.29 9.01 23.04
CA THR A 55 -31.34 9.65 22.24
C THR A 55 -31.54 8.94 20.89
N VAL A 56 -30.47 8.52 20.23
CA VAL A 56 -30.55 7.78 18.96
C VAL A 56 -31.21 6.42 19.14
N ARG A 57 -30.88 5.70 20.22
CA ARG A 57 -31.52 4.42 20.57
C ARG A 57 -33.01 4.57 20.85
N LEU A 58 -33.40 5.58 21.64
CA LEU A 58 -34.82 5.87 21.90
C LEU A 58 -35.61 6.20 20.63
N LEU A 59 -34.98 6.91 19.68
CA LEU A 59 -35.60 7.19 18.38
C LEU A 59 -35.72 5.92 17.51
N ALA A 60 -34.70 5.05 17.52
CA ALA A 60 -34.74 3.78 16.79
C ALA A 60 -35.84 2.85 17.34
N ASP A 61 -36.02 2.81 18.65
CA ASP A 61 -37.08 2.06 19.33
C ASP A 61 -38.47 2.63 18.99
N ALA A 62 -38.64 3.96 19.08
CA ALA A 62 -39.89 4.63 18.75
C ALA A 62 -40.30 4.47 17.28
N LEU A 63 -39.32 4.40 16.38
CA LEU A 63 -39.52 4.12 14.95
C LEU A 63 -39.67 2.62 14.64
N ARG A 64 -39.59 1.74 15.64
CA ARG A 64 -39.65 0.27 15.52
C ARG A 64 -38.67 -0.26 14.47
N LEU A 65 -37.44 0.29 14.46
CA LEU A 65 -36.39 -0.17 13.55
C LEU A 65 -35.77 -1.46 14.08
N GLU A 66 -35.65 -2.45 13.20
CA GLU A 66 -35.07 -3.76 13.48
C GLU A 66 -33.96 -4.12 12.47
N GLY A 67 -33.12 -5.09 12.85
CA GLY A 67 -32.06 -5.65 12.01
C GLY A 67 -31.09 -4.60 11.44
N PRO A 68 -30.65 -4.75 10.18
CA PRO A 68 -29.61 -3.89 9.59
C PRO A 68 -30.02 -2.42 9.47
N VAL A 69 -31.32 -2.12 9.35
CA VAL A 69 -31.84 -0.75 9.28
C VAL A 69 -31.67 -0.02 10.61
N ARG A 70 -31.83 -0.73 11.73
CA ARG A 70 -31.59 -0.20 13.08
C ARG A 70 -30.12 0.16 13.28
N GLU A 71 -29.22 -0.70 12.82
CA GLU A 71 -27.76 -0.47 12.93
C GLU A 71 -27.33 0.74 12.09
N LEU A 72 -27.82 0.86 10.86
CA LEU A 72 -27.58 2.02 10.00
C LEU A 72 -28.05 3.33 10.67
N PHE A 73 -29.25 3.33 11.24
CA PHE A 73 -29.81 4.49 11.93
C PHE A 73 -29.00 4.88 13.17
N VAL A 74 -28.57 3.89 13.96
CA VAL A 74 -27.74 4.11 15.14
C VAL A 74 -26.35 4.65 14.76
N ASN A 75 -25.73 4.08 13.72
CA ASN A 75 -24.42 4.50 13.23
C ASN A 75 -24.45 5.92 12.66
N ALA A 76 -25.50 6.29 11.92
CA ALA A 76 -25.69 7.66 11.43
C ALA A 76 -25.79 8.67 12.58
N GLY A 77 -26.54 8.33 13.64
CA GLY A 77 -26.69 9.21 14.81
C GLY A 77 -25.42 9.36 15.64
N LEU A 78 -24.55 8.35 15.64
CA LEU A 78 -23.24 8.41 16.29
C LEU A 78 -22.20 9.22 15.49
N GLY A 79 -22.32 9.24 14.16
CA GLY A 79 -21.40 9.94 13.25
C GLY A 79 -21.53 11.47 13.24
N SER A 80 -22.66 12.02 13.70
CA SER A 80 -22.88 13.49 13.64
C SER A 80 -22.11 14.27 14.72
N GLY A 81 -21.66 13.62 15.81
CA GLY A 81 -21.01 14.26 16.96
C GLY A 81 -19.49 14.22 17.02
N ARG A 82 -18.81 13.66 16.02
CA ARG A 82 -17.34 13.56 15.96
C ARG A 82 -16.83 13.83 14.55
N GLN A 83 -16.80 15.10 14.14
CA GLN A 83 -15.79 15.53 13.18
C GLN A 83 -14.45 15.72 13.92
N GLY A 84 -13.85 14.58 14.27
CA GLY A 84 -12.40 14.43 14.35
C GLY A 84 -12.00 13.47 13.22
N PRO A 85 -10.86 13.65 12.56
CA PRO A 85 -10.54 12.92 11.33
C PRO A 85 -10.15 11.48 11.69
N THR A 86 -11.12 10.57 11.76
CA THR A 86 -10.86 9.13 11.89
C THR A 86 -12.01 8.33 11.30
N GLY A 87 -11.71 7.63 10.21
CA GLY A 87 -12.63 6.76 9.47
C GLY A 87 -12.62 7.14 8.00
N ALA A 88 -11.55 6.76 7.29
CA ALA A 88 -11.26 7.13 5.92
C ALA A 88 -12.50 7.00 5.02
N ASP A 89 -12.95 8.13 4.48
CA ASP A 89 -13.62 8.19 3.20
C ASP A 89 -12.80 7.33 2.22
N PRO A 90 -13.44 6.54 1.33
CA PRO A 90 -12.75 5.95 0.20
C PRO A 90 -12.18 7.12 -0.60
N CYS A 91 -10.87 7.33 -0.42
CA CYS A 91 -10.20 8.48 -0.96
C CYS A 91 -10.21 8.35 -2.48
N LEU A 92 -11.12 9.09 -3.12
CA LEU A 92 -10.97 9.56 -4.50
C LEU A 92 -9.65 10.34 -4.69
N ALA A 93 -9.03 10.77 -3.60
CA ALA A 93 -7.72 11.38 -3.60
C ALA A 93 -6.62 10.32 -3.59
N VAL A 94 -5.88 10.22 -4.68
CA VAL A 94 -4.57 9.55 -4.74
C VAL A 94 -3.73 10.05 -3.55
N PRO A 95 -3.18 9.16 -2.70
CA PRO A 95 -2.32 9.57 -1.60
C PRO A 95 -1.18 10.45 -2.11
N ARG A 96 -1.21 11.75 -1.78
CA ARG A 96 -0.15 12.67 -2.16
C ARG A 96 1.04 12.46 -1.24
N SER A 97 2.16 12.05 -1.80
CA SER A 97 3.42 12.00 -1.05
C SER A 97 3.87 13.43 -0.74
N VAL A 98 4.32 13.66 0.49
CA VAL A 98 4.88 14.96 0.91
C VAL A 98 6.18 15.29 0.18
N ASN A 99 6.89 14.24 -0.29
CA ASN A 99 8.15 14.35 -0.99
C ASN A 99 8.10 13.64 -2.35
N ALA A 100 8.93 14.11 -3.28
CA ALA A 100 9.03 13.58 -4.63
C ALA A 100 9.52 12.12 -4.64
N LEU A 101 9.03 11.33 -5.60
CA LEU A 101 9.52 9.98 -5.82
C LEU A 101 10.88 10.04 -6.56
N LEU A 102 11.94 9.66 -5.87
CA LEU A 102 13.30 9.75 -6.41
C LEU A 102 13.73 8.44 -7.09
N GLY A 103 14.28 8.55 -8.30
CA GLY A 103 14.98 7.46 -8.98
C GLY A 103 14.09 6.35 -9.55
N ARG A 104 12.82 6.63 -9.80
CA ARG A 104 11.81 5.65 -10.29
C ARG A 104 11.17 6.03 -11.62
N ASP A 105 11.73 7.00 -12.32
CA ASP A 105 11.08 7.55 -13.51
C ASP A 105 10.98 6.53 -14.65
N VAL A 106 11.92 5.59 -14.77
CA VAL A 106 11.90 4.55 -15.80
C VAL A 106 10.74 3.59 -15.55
N GLU A 107 10.65 3.05 -14.32
CA GLU A 107 9.59 2.11 -13.94
C GLU A 107 8.22 2.76 -14.06
N VAL A 108 8.05 3.98 -13.52
CA VAL A 108 6.78 4.70 -13.58
C VAL A 108 6.38 4.99 -15.03
N ARG A 109 7.29 5.46 -15.88
CA ARG A 109 6.98 5.71 -17.31
C ARG A 109 6.57 4.42 -18.01
N ALA A 110 7.27 3.32 -17.77
CA ALA A 110 6.94 2.02 -18.37
C ALA A 110 5.54 1.55 -17.96
N MET A 111 5.18 1.68 -16.68
CA MET A 111 3.85 1.30 -16.19
C MET A 111 2.74 2.21 -16.71
N VAL A 112 2.96 3.53 -16.74
CA VAL A 112 2.00 4.49 -17.30
C VAL A 112 1.76 4.17 -18.78
N GLY A 113 2.83 4.02 -19.58
CA GLY A 113 2.70 3.70 -21.00
C GLY A 113 2.02 2.35 -21.25
N ALA A 114 2.28 1.34 -20.41
CA ALA A 114 1.60 0.06 -20.50
C ALA A 114 0.11 0.16 -20.15
N LEU A 115 -0.29 0.89 -19.10
CA LEU A 115 -1.70 1.07 -18.72
C LEU A 115 -2.48 1.94 -19.71
N GLU A 116 -1.80 2.85 -20.40
CA GLU A 116 -2.36 3.67 -21.48
C GLU A 116 -2.61 2.86 -22.77
N SER A 117 -1.92 1.72 -22.94
CA SER A 117 -2.14 0.83 -24.08
C SER A 117 -3.42 -0.03 -23.89
N ASP A 118 -4.08 -0.39 -25.00
CA ASP A 118 -5.25 -1.28 -24.96
C ASP A 118 -4.87 -2.75 -24.73
N ASP A 119 -3.62 -3.11 -25.04
CA ASP A 119 -3.11 -4.48 -24.91
C ASP A 119 -2.92 -4.91 -23.44
N ARG A 120 -2.81 -3.94 -22.51
CA ARG A 120 -2.46 -4.20 -21.10
C ARG A 120 -3.36 -3.44 -20.16
N ARG A 121 -4.34 -4.14 -19.62
CA ARG A 121 -5.32 -3.58 -18.68
C ARG A 121 -4.99 -3.83 -17.21
N MET A 122 -3.91 -4.56 -16.94
CA MET A 122 -3.55 -4.98 -15.60
C MET A 122 -2.04 -5.10 -15.41
N ILE A 123 -1.53 -4.46 -14.37
CA ILE A 123 -0.13 -4.56 -13.92
C ILE A 123 -0.11 -4.95 -12.45
N SER A 124 0.72 -5.92 -12.10
CA SER A 124 0.99 -6.29 -10.71
C SER A 124 2.46 -6.01 -10.39
N ILE A 125 2.71 -5.27 -9.30
CA ILE A 125 4.04 -4.99 -8.81
C ILE A 125 4.34 -5.74 -7.51
N SER A 126 5.56 -6.26 -7.41
CA SER A 126 6.05 -6.97 -6.24
C SER A 126 7.45 -6.47 -5.85
N GLY A 127 8.03 -7.01 -4.79
CA GLY A 127 9.37 -6.65 -4.33
C GLY A 127 9.46 -6.53 -2.80
N LEU A 128 10.68 -6.33 -2.32
CA LEU A 128 11.00 -6.34 -0.88
C LEU A 128 10.12 -5.34 -0.09
N PRO A 129 9.73 -5.65 1.17
CA PRO A 129 9.11 -4.67 2.05
C PRO A 129 9.96 -3.39 2.15
N GLY A 130 9.30 -2.23 2.09
CA GLY A 130 9.99 -0.93 2.12
C GLY A 130 10.69 -0.47 0.84
N VAL A 131 10.54 -1.20 -0.28
CA VAL A 131 11.12 -0.80 -1.59
C VAL A 131 10.43 0.41 -2.25
N GLY A 132 9.28 0.82 -1.72
CA GLY A 132 8.52 1.97 -2.22
C GLY A 132 7.35 1.63 -3.15
N LYS A 133 6.84 0.39 -3.16
CA LYS A 133 5.71 -0.06 -4.01
C LYS A 133 4.51 0.89 -3.94
N SER A 134 4.06 1.23 -2.73
CA SER A 134 2.91 2.15 -2.53
C SER A 134 3.17 3.56 -3.09
N ARG A 135 4.40 4.07 -2.97
CA ARG A 135 4.78 5.37 -3.56
C ARG A 135 4.81 5.31 -5.09
N VAL A 136 5.26 4.19 -5.65
CA VAL A 136 5.24 3.94 -7.10
C VAL A 136 3.80 3.89 -7.62
N LEU A 137 2.90 3.18 -6.94
CA LEU A 137 1.47 3.17 -7.27
C LEU A 137 0.86 4.58 -7.24
N ALA A 138 1.19 5.37 -6.20
CA ALA A 138 0.70 6.74 -6.04
C ALA A 138 1.14 7.65 -7.18
N GLU A 139 2.40 7.55 -7.59
CA GLU A 139 2.94 8.31 -8.72
C GLU A 139 2.29 7.89 -10.05
N VAL A 140 2.13 6.59 -10.31
CA VAL A 140 1.43 6.09 -11.51
C VAL A 140 -0.01 6.61 -11.55
N ALA A 141 -0.73 6.51 -10.44
CA ALA A 141 -2.09 7.00 -10.32
C ALA A 141 -2.19 8.52 -10.52
N ALA A 142 -1.29 9.30 -9.92
CA ALA A 142 -1.25 10.74 -10.10
C ALA A 142 -0.96 11.15 -11.55
N ARG A 143 -0.06 10.45 -12.25
CA ARG A 143 0.24 10.70 -13.67
C ARG A 143 -0.92 10.35 -14.58
N LEU A 144 -1.59 9.21 -14.38
CA LEU A 144 -2.75 8.82 -15.18
C LEU A 144 -3.95 9.74 -14.94
N SER A 145 -4.22 10.08 -13.68
CA SER A 145 -5.28 11.04 -13.34
C SER A 145 -5.03 12.42 -13.95
N SER A 146 -3.80 12.94 -13.88
CA SER A 146 -3.47 14.26 -14.44
C SER A 146 -3.41 14.30 -15.97
N ARG A 147 -2.92 13.24 -16.64
CA ARG A 147 -2.75 13.20 -18.10
C ARG A 147 -4.01 12.81 -18.85
N ARG A 148 -4.80 11.88 -18.28
CA ARG A 148 -5.96 11.28 -18.96
C ARG A 148 -7.28 11.67 -18.31
N GLY A 149 -7.27 12.27 -17.12
CA GLY A 149 -8.48 12.59 -16.39
C GLY A 149 -9.17 11.37 -15.79
N TRP A 150 -8.50 10.21 -15.76
CA TRP A 150 -9.08 8.97 -15.24
C TRP A 150 -9.38 9.11 -13.74
N PRO A 151 -10.61 8.82 -13.29
CA PRO A 151 -10.92 8.64 -11.88
C PRO A 151 -10.05 7.53 -11.30
N VAL A 152 -9.47 7.78 -10.12
CA VAL A 152 -8.66 6.79 -9.41
C VAL A 152 -9.42 6.27 -8.20
N LEU A 153 -9.54 4.95 -8.14
CA LEU A 153 -10.13 4.23 -7.02
C LEU A 153 -9.00 3.53 -6.25
N TRP A 154 -8.65 4.05 -5.08
CA TRP A 154 -7.56 3.50 -4.27
C TRP A 154 -8.06 2.61 -3.16
N ILE A 155 -7.63 1.34 -3.14
CA ILE A 155 -7.94 0.37 -2.10
C ILE A 155 -6.63 -0.06 -1.43
N GLY A 156 -6.47 0.21 -0.13
CA GLY A 156 -5.25 -0.06 0.63
C GLY A 156 -5.45 -1.06 1.77
N ALA A 157 -4.38 -1.71 2.23
CA ALA A 157 -4.42 -2.69 3.34
C ALA A 157 -5.09 -2.19 4.66
N GLY A 158 -5.14 -0.87 4.89
CA GLY A 158 -5.83 -0.28 6.05
C GLY A 158 -7.37 -0.26 5.95
N THR A 159 -7.95 -0.51 4.78
CA THR A 159 -9.42 -0.58 4.61
C THR A 159 -9.99 -1.98 4.83
N SER A 160 -9.13 -3.00 5.01
CA SER A 160 -9.54 -4.41 5.15
C SER A 160 -9.06 -5.10 6.43
N ALA A 161 -8.25 -4.46 7.27
CA ALA A 161 -7.63 -5.10 8.44
C ALA A 161 -8.59 -5.39 9.62
N LEU A 162 -9.90 -5.19 9.46
CA LEU A 162 -10.89 -5.53 10.49
C LEU A 162 -11.33 -7.00 10.45
N ASP A 163 -11.11 -7.70 9.33
CA ASP A 163 -11.50 -9.09 9.20
C ASP A 163 -10.25 -9.89 8.85
N GLY A 164 -9.72 -10.65 9.83
CA GLY A 164 -8.55 -11.52 9.68
C GLY A 164 -8.74 -12.71 8.74
N HIS A 165 -9.55 -12.55 7.69
CA HIS A 165 -9.80 -13.51 6.63
C HIS A 165 -9.43 -12.76 5.35
N GLY A 166 -8.46 -13.27 4.60
CA GLY A 166 -7.80 -12.57 3.49
C GLY A 166 -8.74 -11.76 2.60
N THR A 167 -8.24 -10.64 2.06
CA THR A 167 -8.97 -9.60 1.30
C THR A 167 -10.21 -10.13 0.59
N SER A 168 -11.34 -10.17 1.30
CA SER A 168 -12.58 -10.72 0.77
C SER A 168 -13.15 -9.73 -0.23
N PHE A 169 -13.89 -10.23 -1.23
CA PHE A 169 -14.55 -9.36 -2.21
C PHE A 169 -15.45 -8.30 -1.55
N GLY A 170 -16.03 -8.60 -0.39
CA GLY A 170 -16.81 -7.64 0.41
C GLY A 170 -16.00 -6.42 0.88
N SER A 171 -14.69 -6.57 1.11
CA SER A 171 -13.79 -5.46 1.45
C SER A 171 -13.47 -4.58 0.24
N LEU A 172 -13.41 -5.15 -0.98
CA LEU A 172 -13.30 -4.40 -2.24
C LEU A 172 -14.59 -3.65 -2.58
N LEU A 173 -15.75 -4.25 -2.26
CA LEU A 173 -17.05 -3.65 -2.53
C LEU A 173 -17.32 -2.42 -1.67
N LYS A 174 -16.81 -2.31 -0.44
CA LYS A 174 -17.16 -1.18 0.44
C LYS A 174 -16.70 0.18 -0.13
N PRO A 175 -15.44 0.37 -0.58
CA PRO A 175 -15.03 1.57 -1.29
C PRO A 175 -15.80 1.78 -2.61
N LEU A 176 -15.98 0.71 -3.39
CA LEU A 176 -16.69 0.77 -4.67
C LEU A 176 -18.16 1.18 -4.50
N ARG A 177 -18.88 0.67 -3.50
CA ARG A 177 -20.27 1.02 -3.14
C ARG A 177 -20.42 2.51 -2.78
N LEU A 178 -19.46 3.03 -2.02
CA LEU A 178 -19.42 4.44 -1.61
C LEU A 178 -19.15 5.37 -2.80
N LEU A 179 -18.39 4.93 -3.81
CA LEU A 179 -18.14 5.67 -5.05
C LEU A 179 -19.35 5.72 -5.99
N VAL A 180 -20.23 4.72 -5.89
CA VAL A 180 -21.42 4.61 -6.75
C VAL A 180 -22.63 5.37 -6.19
N GLU A 181 -22.57 5.84 -4.93
CA GLU A 181 -23.75 6.31 -4.19
C GLU A 181 -24.92 5.30 -4.28
N SER A 182 -24.61 3.99 -4.29
CA SER A 182 -25.64 2.96 -4.48
C SER A 182 -25.46 1.75 -3.56
N GLY A 183 -26.59 1.13 -3.22
CA GLY A 183 -26.69 -0.15 -2.52
C GLY A 183 -26.26 -1.36 -3.37
N ALA A 184 -25.20 -1.24 -4.17
CA ALA A 184 -24.69 -2.31 -5.02
C ALA A 184 -24.18 -3.50 -4.18
N GLU A 185 -24.99 -4.55 -4.05
CA GLU A 185 -24.66 -5.70 -3.19
C GLU A 185 -23.65 -6.68 -3.83
N ASP A 186 -23.45 -6.63 -5.15
CA ASP A 186 -22.63 -7.60 -5.91
C ASP A 186 -21.71 -6.97 -6.98
N VAL A 187 -20.82 -7.81 -7.57
CA VAL A 187 -19.89 -7.42 -8.66
C VAL A 187 -20.64 -6.83 -9.85
N SER A 188 -21.80 -7.42 -10.18
CA SER A 188 -22.60 -7.07 -11.36
C SER A 188 -23.12 -5.64 -11.29
N ALA A 189 -23.55 -5.20 -10.10
CA ALA A 189 -23.97 -3.83 -9.87
C ALA A 189 -22.81 -2.82 -10.03
N VAL A 190 -21.60 -3.16 -9.56
CA VAL A 190 -20.41 -2.33 -9.77
C VAL A 190 -20.04 -2.26 -11.25
N CYS A 191 -20.05 -3.40 -11.97
CA CYS A 191 -19.79 -3.43 -13.40
C CYS A 191 -20.77 -2.58 -14.20
N ARG A 192 -22.06 -2.58 -13.82
CA ARG A 192 -23.07 -1.73 -14.46
C ARG A 192 -22.83 -0.25 -14.26
N LEU A 193 -22.31 0.16 -13.09
CA LEU A 193 -22.01 1.57 -12.89
C LEU A 193 -20.76 2.01 -13.65
N ILE A 194 -19.65 1.27 -13.52
CA ILE A 194 -18.40 1.62 -14.22
C ILE A 194 -18.64 1.59 -15.73
N GLY A 195 -19.33 0.56 -16.22
CA GLY A 195 -19.71 0.42 -17.61
C GLY A 195 -18.50 0.53 -18.54
N ARG A 196 -18.47 1.59 -19.36
CA ARG A 196 -17.39 1.87 -20.32
C ARG A 196 -16.48 3.02 -19.90
N GLN A 197 -16.61 3.53 -18.69
CA GLN A 197 -15.78 4.63 -18.19
C GLN A 197 -14.32 4.19 -18.05
N GLU A 198 -13.40 5.10 -18.36
CA GLU A 198 -11.97 4.88 -18.15
C GLU A 198 -11.63 5.15 -16.68
N VAL A 199 -11.37 4.10 -15.92
CA VAL A 199 -11.18 4.17 -14.46
C VAL A 199 -9.92 3.39 -14.08
N LEU A 200 -9.09 3.98 -13.21
CA LEU A 200 -7.93 3.31 -12.64
C LEU A 200 -8.28 2.75 -11.25
N LEU A 201 -8.19 1.44 -11.09
CA LEU A 201 -8.28 0.75 -9.80
C LEU A 201 -6.86 0.47 -9.27
N VAL A 202 -6.55 1.00 -8.09
CA VAL A 202 -5.29 0.78 -7.39
C VAL A 202 -5.51 -0.15 -6.20
N LEU A 203 -4.74 -1.23 -6.12
CA LEU A 203 -4.80 -2.23 -5.05
C LEU A 203 -3.46 -2.26 -4.30
N ASP A 204 -3.34 -1.54 -3.18
CA ASP A 204 -2.10 -1.36 -2.41
C ASP A 204 -2.06 -2.24 -1.16
N GLY A 205 -1.23 -3.30 -1.17
CA GLY A 205 -1.02 -4.17 -0.01
C GLY A 205 -2.04 -5.30 0.09
N VAL A 206 -2.47 -5.85 -1.06
CA VAL A 206 -3.28 -7.08 -1.08
C VAL A 206 -2.43 -8.22 -0.52
N ALA A 207 -2.87 -8.80 0.60
CA ALA A 207 -2.08 -9.72 1.41
C ALA A 207 -1.81 -11.07 0.72
N ASP A 208 -2.69 -11.48 -0.20
CA ASP A 208 -2.61 -12.79 -0.84
C ASP A 208 -2.04 -12.70 -2.27
N ALA A 209 -1.19 -13.67 -2.62
CA ALA A 209 -0.78 -13.92 -4.00
C ALA A 209 -1.93 -14.55 -4.82
N ARG A 210 -2.99 -15.01 -4.14
CA ARG A 210 -4.24 -15.45 -4.76
C ARG A 210 -4.98 -14.25 -5.35
N ARG A 211 -5.59 -14.50 -6.51
CA ARG A 211 -6.39 -13.54 -7.28
C ARG A 211 -7.36 -12.80 -6.34
N PRO A 212 -7.37 -11.45 -6.34
CA PRO A 212 -8.45 -10.74 -5.68
C PRO A 212 -9.73 -11.10 -6.41
N VAL A 213 -10.64 -11.76 -5.70
CA VAL A 213 -11.97 -12.10 -6.20
C VAL A 213 -12.61 -10.84 -6.81
N GLY A 214 -13.28 -10.95 -7.96
CA GLY A 214 -13.98 -9.84 -8.60
C GLY A 214 -13.18 -8.95 -9.56
N VAL A 215 -11.83 -8.98 -9.51
CA VAL A 215 -11.01 -8.17 -10.44
C VAL A 215 -11.08 -8.72 -11.86
N GLU A 216 -11.16 -10.04 -12.03
CA GLU A 216 -11.30 -10.68 -13.34
C GLU A 216 -12.64 -10.36 -13.98
N GLU A 217 -13.72 -10.39 -13.19
CA GLU A 217 -15.05 -9.99 -13.63
C GLU A 217 -15.07 -8.49 -14.00
N LEU A 218 -14.44 -7.62 -13.22
CA LEU A 218 -14.33 -6.20 -13.57
C LEU A 218 -13.58 -6.02 -14.90
N LEU A 219 -12.46 -6.71 -15.11
CA LEU A 219 -11.72 -6.66 -16.36
C LEU A 219 -12.49 -7.28 -17.53
N ALA A 220 -13.32 -8.29 -17.30
CA ALA A 220 -14.13 -8.94 -18.32
C ALA A 220 -15.32 -8.06 -18.76
N TYR A 221 -16.01 -7.43 -17.81
CA TYR A 221 -17.26 -6.70 -18.06
C TYR A 221 -17.09 -5.18 -18.21
N CYS A 222 -15.97 -4.61 -17.74
CA CYS A 222 -15.67 -3.18 -17.84
C CYS A 222 -14.44 -2.94 -18.75
N PRO A 223 -14.60 -2.73 -20.07
CA PRO A 223 -13.47 -2.59 -20.98
C PRO A 223 -12.57 -1.36 -20.68
N GLY A 224 -13.14 -0.32 -20.08
CA GLY A 224 -12.43 0.91 -19.70
C GLY A 224 -11.66 0.81 -18.37
N ILE A 225 -11.84 -0.25 -17.58
CA ILE A 225 -11.11 -0.37 -16.32
C ILE A 225 -9.64 -0.74 -16.57
N ARG A 226 -8.76 -0.14 -15.78
CA ARG A 226 -7.33 -0.45 -15.71
C ARG A 226 -6.98 -0.74 -14.26
N VAL A 227 -6.16 -1.75 -14.01
CA VAL A 227 -5.83 -2.20 -12.65
C VAL A 227 -4.32 -2.15 -12.44
N VAL A 228 -3.91 -1.55 -11.33
CA VAL A 228 -2.53 -1.61 -10.85
C VAL A 228 -2.52 -2.09 -9.41
N SER A 229 -1.76 -3.15 -9.13
CA SER A 229 -1.70 -3.74 -7.78
C SER A 229 -0.29 -3.81 -7.23
N ALA A 230 -0.13 -3.66 -5.92
CA ALA A 230 1.08 -3.98 -5.18
C ALA A 230 0.80 -5.12 -4.20
N SER A 231 1.60 -6.17 -4.33
CA SER A 231 1.52 -7.38 -3.50
C SER A 231 2.92 -7.79 -3.01
N ARG A 232 2.96 -8.77 -2.09
CA ARG A 232 4.22 -9.37 -1.62
C ARG A 232 4.84 -10.30 -2.67
N ALA A 233 4.00 -10.96 -3.47
CA ALA A 233 4.41 -11.88 -4.54
C ALA A 233 3.65 -11.55 -5.83
N PRO A 234 4.27 -11.74 -7.01
CA PRO A 234 3.63 -11.42 -8.28
C PRO A 234 2.39 -12.30 -8.48
N TRP A 235 1.36 -11.75 -9.11
CA TRP A 235 0.19 -12.54 -9.51
C TRP A 235 0.51 -13.34 -10.77
N CYS A 236 0.63 -14.66 -10.62
CA CYS A 236 0.86 -15.60 -11.73
C CYS A 236 -0.46 -15.90 -12.46
N VAL A 237 -0.98 -14.93 -13.19
CA VAL A 237 -2.22 -15.05 -13.97
C VAL A 237 -1.96 -14.70 -15.42
N ALA A 238 -2.55 -15.47 -16.34
CA ALA A 238 -2.46 -15.21 -17.77
C ALA A 238 -2.95 -13.80 -18.11
N GLY A 239 -2.18 -13.05 -18.89
CA GLY A 239 -2.50 -11.66 -19.25
C GLY A 239 -2.16 -10.61 -18.20
N VAL A 240 -1.60 -11.00 -17.04
CA VAL A 240 -1.11 -10.06 -16.02
C VAL A 240 0.40 -9.92 -16.12
N GLN A 241 0.87 -8.68 -16.30
CA GLN A 241 2.30 -8.40 -16.27
C GLN A 241 2.76 -8.21 -14.81
N GLY A 242 3.51 -9.18 -14.30
CA GLY A 242 4.23 -9.06 -13.03
C GLY A 242 5.52 -8.25 -13.20
N THR A 243 5.72 -7.22 -12.39
CA THR A 243 6.95 -6.41 -12.38
C THR A 243 7.53 -6.33 -10.97
N VAL A 244 8.73 -6.85 -10.78
CA VAL A 244 9.44 -6.72 -9.49
C VAL A 244 10.06 -5.33 -9.43
N ILE A 245 9.71 -4.54 -8.42
CA ILE A 245 10.34 -3.25 -8.15
C ILE A 245 11.68 -3.51 -7.45
N PRO A 246 12.83 -3.23 -8.10
CA PRO A 246 14.13 -3.43 -7.48
C PRO A 246 14.38 -2.33 -6.45
N PRO A 247 15.24 -2.49 -5.44
CA PRO A 247 15.72 -1.37 -4.65
C PRO A 247 16.51 -0.36 -5.48
N LEU A 248 16.78 0.83 -4.92
CA LEU A 248 17.48 1.89 -5.65
C LEU A 248 18.91 1.45 -6.00
N ALA A 249 19.38 1.83 -7.18
CA ALA A 249 20.76 1.56 -7.58
C ALA A 249 21.75 2.15 -6.56
N THR A 250 22.80 1.39 -6.25
CA THR A 250 23.86 1.76 -5.31
C THR A 250 25.17 2.06 -6.03
N PRO A 251 26.08 2.84 -5.42
CA PRO A 251 27.41 3.04 -5.98
C PRO A 251 28.15 1.70 -6.06
N GLY A 252 28.75 1.38 -7.21
CA GLY A 252 29.50 0.14 -7.42
C GLY A 252 30.73 0.02 -6.50
N PRO A 253 31.25 -1.19 -6.27
CA PRO A 253 32.45 -1.41 -5.45
C PRO A 253 33.72 -0.85 -6.12
N ASP A 254 33.84 -1.02 -7.44
CA ASP A 254 34.98 -0.56 -8.27
C ASP A 254 34.72 0.79 -8.95
N ARG A 255 33.54 1.38 -8.75
CA ARG A 255 33.35 2.79 -9.07
C ARG A 255 34.12 3.55 -8.02
N ASP A 256 35.41 3.74 -8.31
CA ASP A 256 36.29 4.75 -7.74
C ASP A 256 35.41 5.83 -7.14
N THR A 257 35.28 5.86 -5.81
CA THR A 257 34.45 6.79 -5.03
C THR A 257 34.98 8.24 -5.13
N THR A 258 35.60 8.55 -6.26
CA THR A 258 36.56 9.61 -6.59
C THR A 258 36.32 10.19 -7.99
N ARG A 259 35.42 9.66 -8.85
CA ARG A 259 35.19 10.24 -10.21
C ARG A 259 34.59 11.65 -10.18
N SER A 260 33.58 11.92 -9.35
CA SER A 260 33.13 13.27 -8.95
C SER A 260 32.01 13.14 -7.91
N LEU A 261 31.81 14.15 -7.06
CA LEU A 261 30.61 14.25 -6.21
C LEU A 261 29.33 14.34 -7.05
N ASP A 262 29.42 14.93 -8.24
CA ASP A 262 28.30 15.08 -9.18
C ASP A 262 27.83 13.72 -9.72
N ASP A 263 28.75 12.80 -9.98
CA ASP A 263 28.41 11.44 -10.40
C ASP A 263 27.78 10.66 -9.25
N LEU A 264 28.27 10.87 -8.03
CA LEU A 264 27.78 10.17 -6.85
C LEU A 264 26.35 10.60 -6.49
N ILE A 265 26.05 11.90 -6.53
CA ILE A 265 24.69 12.41 -6.25
C ILE A 265 23.67 11.99 -7.32
N CYS A 266 24.13 11.66 -8.54
CA CYS A 266 23.26 11.09 -9.58
C CYS A 266 22.80 9.66 -9.26
N VAL A 267 23.48 8.95 -8.36
CA VAL A 267 23.07 7.60 -7.94
C VAL A 267 21.78 7.69 -7.11
N PRO A 268 20.68 7.00 -7.49
CA PRO A 268 19.38 7.15 -6.84
C PRO A 268 19.36 6.94 -5.32
N SER A 269 20.09 5.94 -4.80
CA SER A 269 20.16 5.69 -3.36
C SER A 269 20.89 6.81 -2.61
N VAL A 270 21.95 7.38 -3.21
CA VAL A 270 22.70 8.50 -2.64
C VAL A 270 21.85 9.76 -2.67
N ARG A 271 21.17 10.03 -3.78
CA ARG A 271 20.24 11.17 -3.91
C ARG A 271 19.16 11.13 -2.83
N LEU A 272 18.52 9.97 -2.63
CA LEU A 272 17.52 9.80 -1.58
C LEU A 272 18.13 10.03 -0.21
N LEU A 273 19.28 9.41 0.10
CA LEU A 273 19.92 9.55 1.40
C LEU A 273 20.26 11.02 1.69
N VAL A 274 20.92 11.72 0.76
CA VAL A 274 21.28 13.14 0.93
C VAL A 274 20.05 14.02 1.13
N ASP A 275 19.00 13.79 0.35
CA ASP A 275 17.72 14.50 0.50
C ASP A 275 17.12 14.30 1.91
N ARG A 276 17.13 13.07 2.44
CA ARG A 276 16.69 12.79 3.82
C ARG A 276 17.62 13.38 4.90
N LEU A 277 18.94 13.39 4.66
CA LEU A 277 19.90 13.99 5.60
C LEU A 277 19.69 15.50 5.71
N SER A 278 19.38 16.17 4.59
CA SER A 278 19.08 17.60 4.55
C SER A 278 17.75 17.97 5.24
N GLU A 279 16.77 17.05 5.28
CA GLU A 279 15.56 17.22 6.11
C GLU A 279 15.89 17.19 7.61
N VAL A 280 16.82 16.34 8.04
CA VAL A 280 17.22 16.21 9.46
C VAL A 280 18.14 17.35 9.88
N ARG A 281 19.08 17.75 9.02
CA ARG A 281 20.00 18.85 9.25
C ARG A 281 19.91 19.85 8.09
N PRO A 282 19.10 20.91 8.22
CA PRO A 282 19.00 21.95 7.19
C PRO A 282 20.38 22.50 6.82
N GLY A 283 20.62 22.62 5.51
CA GLY A 283 21.92 23.07 4.98
C GLY A 283 22.98 21.97 4.86
N PHE A 284 22.66 20.70 5.15
CA PHE A 284 23.53 19.59 4.78
C PHE A 284 23.72 19.54 3.25
N ALA A 285 24.98 19.41 2.83
CA ALA A 285 25.37 19.23 1.44
C ALA A 285 26.46 18.18 1.39
N LEU A 286 26.35 17.24 0.44
CA LEU A 286 27.33 16.17 0.25
C LEU A 286 28.70 16.77 -0.08
N CYS A 287 29.71 16.44 0.73
CA CYS A 287 31.09 16.85 0.48
C CYS A 287 32.02 15.64 0.27
N ARG A 288 33.29 15.90 -0.09
CA ARG A 288 34.27 14.84 -0.35
C ARG A 288 34.52 13.94 0.87
N ASP A 289 34.48 14.51 2.07
CA ASP A 289 34.73 13.77 3.31
C ASP A 289 33.60 12.79 3.69
N ASP A 290 32.39 13.05 3.18
CA ASP A 290 31.20 12.23 3.39
C ASP A 290 31.04 11.14 2.32
N ALA A 291 31.60 11.36 1.11
CA ALA A 291 31.34 10.55 -0.08
C ALA A 291 31.54 9.04 0.16
N GLY A 292 32.65 8.66 0.82
CA GLY A 292 32.95 7.26 1.13
C GLY A 292 31.93 6.64 2.10
N ALA A 293 31.56 7.37 3.16
CA ALA A 293 30.61 6.91 4.17
C ALA A 293 29.20 6.78 3.57
N VAL A 294 28.77 7.74 2.76
CA VAL A 294 27.49 7.71 2.05
C VAL A 294 27.42 6.55 1.08
N ALA A 295 28.46 6.34 0.26
CA ALA A 295 28.50 5.24 -0.68
C ALA A 295 28.48 3.87 0.02
N LEU A 296 29.26 3.73 1.10
CA LEU A 296 29.27 2.52 1.92
C LEU A 296 27.90 2.25 2.56
N LEU A 297 27.29 3.26 3.17
CA LEU A 297 25.99 3.14 3.81
C LEU A 297 24.89 2.75 2.79
N CYS A 298 24.87 3.38 1.61
CA CYS A 298 23.94 3.00 0.53
C CYS A 298 24.09 1.53 0.11
N ARG A 299 25.33 1.02 0.00
CA ARG A 299 25.57 -0.40 -0.31
C ARG A 299 25.11 -1.33 0.82
N ARG A 300 25.44 -1.01 2.06
CA ARG A 300 25.10 -1.83 3.24
C ARG A 300 23.61 -1.91 3.50
N LEU A 301 22.87 -0.85 3.16
CA LEU A 301 21.41 -0.81 3.21
C LEU A 301 20.77 -1.28 1.89
N ASP A 302 21.58 -1.81 0.98
CA ASP A 302 21.21 -2.33 -0.34
C ASP A 302 20.38 -1.38 -1.21
N GLY A 303 20.49 -0.06 -0.98
CA GLY A 303 19.65 0.93 -1.66
C GLY A 303 18.16 0.82 -1.32
N LEU A 304 17.80 0.17 -0.22
CA LEU A 304 16.41 0.02 0.22
C LEU A 304 15.89 1.36 0.77
N PRO A 305 14.89 2.01 0.15
CA PRO A 305 14.42 3.34 0.55
C PRO A 305 14.08 3.48 2.04
N VAL A 306 13.27 2.55 2.58
CA VAL A 306 12.89 2.59 4.01
C VAL A 306 14.11 2.52 4.94
N ALA A 307 15.16 1.80 4.54
CA ALA A 307 16.37 1.64 5.32
C ALA A 307 17.25 2.89 5.25
N LEU A 308 17.33 3.53 4.08
CA LEU A 308 18.02 4.81 3.89
C LEU A 308 17.34 5.92 4.71
N GLU A 309 16.01 5.95 4.71
CA GLU A 309 15.21 6.88 5.51
C GLU A 309 15.41 6.65 7.01
N ALA A 310 15.39 5.39 7.47
CA ALA A 310 15.65 5.03 8.87
C ALA A 310 17.06 5.42 9.33
N ALA A 311 18.07 5.22 8.49
CA ALA A 311 19.44 5.62 8.79
C ALA A 311 19.60 7.15 8.83
N ALA A 312 19.00 7.86 7.87
CA ALA A 312 19.00 9.32 7.84
C ALA A 312 18.35 9.90 9.11
N ALA A 313 17.26 9.32 9.59
CA ALA A 313 16.60 9.74 10.83
C ALA A 313 17.51 9.64 12.09
N ARG A 314 18.58 8.83 12.05
CA ARG A 314 19.58 8.74 13.12
C ARG A 314 20.74 9.72 12.96
N PHE A 315 20.85 10.42 11.84
CA PHE A 315 21.95 11.34 11.57
C PHE A 315 22.02 12.52 12.56
N GLY A 316 20.91 12.86 13.21
CA GLY A 316 20.90 13.86 14.29
C GLY A 316 21.66 13.45 15.54
N VAL A 317 21.96 12.16 15.72
CA VAL A 317 22.64 11.60 16.89
C VAL A 317 23.93 10.89 16.52
N LEU A 318 23.97 10.23 15.36
CA LEU A 318 25.11 9.46 14.85
C LEU A 318 25.67 10.14 13.60
N SER A 319 27.00 10.25 13.51
CA SER A 319 27.66 10.69 12.27
C SER A 319 27.49 9.68 11.15
N LEU A 320 27.68 10.12 9.90
CA LEU A 320 27.64 9.24 8.73
C LEU A 320 28.65 8.10 8.80
N ARG A 321 29.85 8.36 9.34
CA ARG A 321 30.88 7.33 9.55
C ARG A 321 30.42 6.29 10.57
N GLN A 322 29.88 6.73 11.71
CA GLN A 322 29.34 5.80 12.72
C GLN A 322 28.19 4.95 12.16
N LEU A 323 27.31 5.52 11.34
CA LEU A 323 26.25 4.76 10.66
C LEU A 323 26.81 3.78 9.62
N ALA A 324 27.79 4.21 8.84
CA ALA A 324 28.42 3.39 7.80
C ALA A 324 29.25 2.24 8.39
N ASP A 325 29.84 2.43 9.57
CA ASP A 325 30.67 1.43 10.29
C ASP A 325 29.85 0.56 11.25
N ALA A 326 28.59 0.93 11.56
CA ALA A 326 27.74 0.21 12.51
C ALA A 326 27.57 -1.27 12.13
N PRO A 327 27.67 -2.24 13.04
CA PRO A 327 27.41 -3.65 12.73
C PRO A 327 26.02 -3.86 12.10
N ALA A 328 25.90 -4.85 11.19
CA ALA A 328 24.65 -5.10 10.49
C ALA A 328 23.43 -5.33 11.43
N PRO A 329 23.56 -6.04 12.58
CA PRO A 329 22.47 -6.16 13.55
C PRO A 329 21.95 -4.81 14.06
N ASN A 330 22.83 -3.83 14.27
CA ASN A 330 22.44 -2.50 14.74
C ASN A 330 21.64 -1.74 13.68
N LEU A 331 21.95 -1.97 12.39
CA LEU A 331 21.15 -1.41 11.29
C LEU A 331 19.76 -2.03 11.26
N LEU A 332 19.60 -3.31 11.60
CA LEU A 332 18.28 -3.96 11.69
C LEU A 332 17.43 -3.45 12.86
N ASP A 333 18.05 -2.89 13.89
CA ASP A 333 17.35 -2.31 15.05
C ASP A 333 16.89 -0.86 14.83
N LEU A 334 17.21 -0.28 13.68
CA LEU A 334 16.69 1.03 13.31
C LEU A 334 15.15 0.96 13.18
N PRO A 335 14.42 1.91 13.77
CA PRO A 335 12.97 1.99 13.58
C PRO A 335 12.68 2.33 12.12
N ALA A 336 11.83 1.53 11.49
CA ALA A 336 11.32 1.85 10.17
C ALA A 336 10.42 3.10 10.27
N PRO A 337 10.47 4.02 9.29
CA PRO A 337 9.48 5.07 9.16
C PRO A 337 8.07 4.47 9.08
N THR A 338 7.17 4.93 9.95
CA THR A 338 5.77 4.47 10.01
C THR A 338 4.81 5.61 9.72
N ARG A 339 3.59 5.30 9.28
CA ARG A 339 2.52 6.30 9.17
C ARG A 339 1.91 6.55 10.56
N PRO A 340 1.29 7.73 10.80
CA PRO A 340 0.55 7.96 12.02
C PRO A 340 -0.53 6.88 12.23
N GLY A 341 -0.46 6.16 13.36
CA GLY A 341 -1.38 5.09 13.71
C GLY A 341 -0.88 3.67 13.40
N ASP A 342 0.21 3.51 12.65
CA ASP A 342 0.85 2.21 12.45
C ASP A 342 1.61 1.78 13.73
N VAL A 343 1.69 0.48 13.96
CA VAL A 343 2.52 -0.07 15.04
C VAL A 343 3.99 0.16 14.69
N PRO A 344 4.81 0.72 15.60
CA PRO A 344 6.25 0.88 15.36
C PRO A 344 6.91 -0.46 15.03
N GLU A 345 7.62 -0.52 13.90
CA GLU A 345 8.34 -1.71 13.44
C GLU A 345 9.83 -1.39 13.27
N THR A 346 10.72 -2.36 13.50
CA THR A 346 12.15 -2.23 13.19
C THR A 346 12.42 -2.64 11.74
N LEU A 347 13.53 -2.18 11.15
CA LEU A 347 13.95 -2.67 9.83
C LEU A 347 14.05 -4.19 9.80
N GLY A 348 14.55 -4.80 10.87
CA GLY A 348 14.63 -6.25 11.03
C GLY A 348 13.26 -6.93 11.00
N GLY A 349 12.27 -6.38 11.72
CA GLY A 349 10.89 -6.88 11.66
C GLY A 349 10.31 -6.78 10.25
N LEU A 350 10.50 -5.61 9.61
CA LEU A 350 9.98 -5.35 8.28
C LEU A 350 10.57 -6.30 7.23
N ILE A 351 11.89 -6.56 7.24
CA ILE A 351 12.44 -7.51 6.25
C ILE A 351 12.04 -8.96 6.59
N ARG A 352 11.91 -9.31 7.88
CA ARG A 352 11.45 -10.63 8.31
C ARG A 352 10.05 -10.94 7.80
N SER A 353 9.14 -9.97 7.88
CA SER A 353 7.79 -10.08 7.32
C SER A 353 7.78 -10.41 5.81
N GLY A 354 8.86 -10.09 5.08
CA GLY A 354 9.01 -10.37 3.67
C GLY A 354 9.23 -11.85 3.33
N PHE A 355 9.70 -12.67 4.28
CA PHE A 355 10.01 -14.08 4.08
C PHE A 355 9.33 -15.02 5.09
N GLU A 356 8.54 -14.49 6.02
CA GLU A 356 7.73 -15.28 6.96
C GLU A 356 6.66 -16.13 6.26
N ASP A 357 6.08 -15.64 5.15
CA ASP A 357 5.05 -16.35 4.38
C ASP A 357 5.61 -17.14 3.18
N LEU A 358 6.88 -17.57 3.24
CA LEU A 358 7.46 -18.45 2.21
C LEU A 358 7.09 -19.91 2.45
N ASP A 359 6.99 -20.68 1.37
CA ASP A 359 6.95 -22.13 1.45
C ASP A 359 8.29 -22.68 1.93
N ALA A 360 8.29 -23.92 2.42
CA ALA A 360 9.47 -24.55 3.01
C ALA A 360 10.67 -24.62 2.06
N ALA A 361 10.44 -24.93 0.78
CA ALA A 361 11.51 -25.09 -0.22
C ALA A 361 12.23 -23.76 -0.56
N PRO A 362 11.53 -22.68 -0.98
CA PRO A 362 12.16 -21.37 -1.18
C PRO A 362 12.83 -20.81 0.09
N ARG A 363 12.23 -21.06 1.27
CA ARG A 363 12.83 -20.63 2.56
C ARG A 363 14.16 -21.35 2.83
N ALA A 364 14.25 -22.65 2.56
CA ALA A 364 15.47 -23.41 2.75
C ALA A 364 16.61 -22.90 1.84
N ILE A 365 16.33 -22.71 0.54
CA ILE A 365 17.32 -22.13 -0.39
C ILE A 365 17.76 -20.75 0.10
N LEU A 366 16.82 -19.90 0.53
CA LEU A 366 17.15 -18.58 1.04
C LEU A 366 18.10 -18.63 2.25
N GLN A 367 17.91 -19.58 3.17
CA GLN A 367 18.77 -19.80 4.33
C GLN A 367 20.17 -20.31 3.92
N ASP A 368 20.25 -21.18 2.92
CA ASP A 368 21.54 -21.70 2.46
C ASP A 368 22.34 -20.66 1.68
N LEU A 369 21.68 -19.76 0.95
CA LEU A 369 22.32 -18.64 0.24
C LEU A 369 23.09 -17.69 1.17
N VAL A 370 22.78 -17.67 2.48
CA VAL A 370 23.48 -16.89 3.51
C VAL A 370 24.96 -17.26 3.60
N ARG A 371 25.34 -18.49 3.23
CA ARG A 371 26.72 -19.00 3.30
C ARG A 371 27.64 -18.38 2.24
N PHE A 372 27.08 -17.81 1.18
CA PHE A 372 27.85 -17.27 0.05
C PHE A 372 27.88 -15.75 0.12
N ASP A 373 29.05 -15.17 0.35
CA ASP A 373 29.30 -13.72 0.35
C ASP A 373 29.43 -13.11 -1.07
N ARG A 374 29.49 -13.97 -2.10
CA ARG A 374 29.59 -13.60 -3.51
C ARG A 374 28.29 -13.83 -4.28
N ALA A 375 28.21 -13.23 -5.46
CA ALA A 375 27.16 -13.56 -6.42
C ALA A 375 27.38 -14.94 -7.04
N LEU A 376 26.31 -15.68 -7.27
CA LEU A 376 26.31 -17.04 -7.82
C LEU A 376 25.50 -17.11 -9.11
N THR A 377 25.95 -17.90 -10.07
CA THR A 377 25.09 -18.37 -11.16
C THR A 377 24.07 -19.39 -10.65
N VAL A 378 23.01 -19.64 -11.43
CA VAL A 378 22.00 -20.65 -11.09
C VAL A 378 22.64 -22.05 -11.00
N SER A 379 23.57 -22.38 -11.90
CA SER A 379 24.29 -23.65 -11.89
C SER A 379 25.16 -23.82 -10.65
N GLU A 380 25.94 -22.78 -10.28
CA GLU A 380 26.73 -22.81 -9.04
C GLU A 380 25.84 -22.95 -7.80
N ALA A 381 24.68 -22.29 -7.78
CA ALA A 381 23.72 -22.44 -6.69
C ALA A 381 23.16 -23.87 -6.63
N ALA A 382 22.85 -24.50 -7.77
CA ALA A 382 22.34 -25.86 -7.80
C ALA A 382 23.37 -26.89 -7.30
N GLU A 383 24.63 -26.76 -7.76
CA GLU A 383 25.73 -27.60 -7.31
C GLU A 383 26.01 -27.44 -5.81
N ALA A 384 26.07 -26.20 -5.33
CA ALA A 384 26.42 -25.94 -3.94
C ALA A 384 25.30 -26.31 -2.95
N LEU A 385 24.05 -26.40 -3.42
CA LEU A 385 22.89 -26.82 -2.63
C LEU A 385 22.58 -28.32 -2.75
N ASP A 386 23.30 -29.04 -3.62
CA ASP A 386 23.03 -30.45 -3.97
C ASP A 386 21.56 -30.69 -4.36
N ARG A 387 21.04 -29.83 -5.24
CA ARG A 387 19.63 -29.86 -5.70
C ARG A 387 19.56 -29.89 -7.22
N PRO A 388 18.51 -30.52 -7.79
CA PRO A 388 18.33 -30.53 -9.24
C PRO A 388 18.04 -29.12 -9.75
N LEU A 389 18.64 -28.79 -10.89
CA LEU A 389 18.64 -27.43 -11.46
C LEU A 389 17.23 -26.85 -11.63
N ASN A 390 16.26 -27.66 -12.05
CA ASN A 390 14.88 -27.22 -12.25
C ASN A 390 14.20 -26.75 -10.96
N GLN A 391 14.37 -27.47 -9.85
CA GLN A 391 13.81 -27.07 -8.55
C GLN A 391 14.45 -25.76 -8.06
N VAL A 392 15.77 -25.63 -8.24
CA VAL A 392 16.50 -24.41 -7.87
C VAL A 392 16.03 -23.22 -8.71
N VAL A 393 15.77 -23.41 -10.00
CA VAL A 393 15.20 -22.37 -10.87
C VAL A 393 13.81 -21.93 -10.39
N ASP A 394 12.92 -22.86 -10.06
CA ASP A 394 11.55 -22.53 -9.61
C ASP A 394 11.55 -21.78 -8.26
N ASP A 395 12.36 -22.25 -7.31
CA ASP A 395 12.51 -21.62 -6.00
C ASP A 395 13.16 -20.22 -6.13
N LEU A 396 14.22 -20.09 -6.94
CA LEU A 396 14.85 -18.80 -7.21
C LEU A 396 13.92 -17.83 -7.95
N SER A 397 13.09 -18.33 -8.86
CA SER A 397 12.06 -17.52 -9.54
C SER A 397 11.06 -16.95 -8.53
N THR A 398 10.67 -17.74 -7.53
CA THR A 398 9.84 -17.28 -6.40
C THR A 398 10.54 -16.20 -5.59
N LEU A 399 11.81 -16.40 -5.24
CA LEU A 399 12.60 -15.43 -4.45
C LEU A 399 12.86 -14.13 -5.22
N LEU A 400 13.17 -14.21 -6.53
CA LEU A 400 13.30 -13.06 -7.43
C LEU A 400 11.98 -12.31 -7.55
N GLY A 401 10.87 -13.03 -7.72
CA GLY A 401 9.51 -12.46 -7.78
C GLY A 401 9.15 -11.65 -6.54
N ARG A 402 9.65 -12.03 -5.35
CA ARG A 402 9.46 -11.29 -4.09
C ARG A 402 10.54 -10.23 -3.83
N GLY A 403 11.57 -10.14 -4.67
CA GLY A 403 12.72 -9.24 -4.49
C GLY A 403 13.62 -9.62 -3.31
N LEU A 404 13.58 -10.88 -2.87
CA LEU A 404 14.43 -11.42 -1.80
C LEU A 404 15.83 -11.77 -2.31
N VAL A 405 15.95 -12.12 -3.59
CA VAL A 405 17.22 -12.28 -4.30
C VAL A 405 17.27 -11.25 -5.42
N ARG A 406 18.47 -10.80 -5.79
CA ARG A 406 18.69 -9.89 -6.93
C ARG A 406 19.40 -10.61 -8.05
N ALA A 407 18.97 -10.37 -9.28
CA ALA A 407 19.70 -10.76 -10.47
C ALA A 407 20.47 -9.54 -11.01
N SER A 408 21.74 -9.74 -11.34
CA SER A 408 22.50 -8.86 -12.22
C SER A 408 22.79 -9.62 -13.51
N HIS A 409 22.49 -8.99 -14.64
CA HIS A 409 22.78 -9.54 -15.95
C HIS A 409 24.11 -8.96 -16.44
N ASP A 410 25.08 -9.83 -16.62
CA ASP A 410 26.31 -9.52 -17.37
C ASP A 410 26.19 -10.11 -18.77
N GLU A 411 26.99 -9.67 -19.74
CA GLU A 411 26.90 -10.05 -21.17
C GLU A 411 26.94 -11.57 -21.38
N ALA A 412 27.52 -12.33 -20.44
CA ALA A 412 27.64 -13.78 -20.53
C ALA A 412 26.68 -14.57 -19.62
N GLN A 413 26.29 -14.04 -18.45
CA GLN A 413 25.60 -14.83 -17.42
C GLN A 413 24.72 -13.97 -16.47
N THR A 414 23.62 -14.55 -16.00
CA THR A 414 22.82 -14.01 -14.89
C THR A 414 23.44 -14.45 -13.57
N ARG A 415 23.82 -13.47 -12.74
CA ARG A 415 24.35 -13.70 -11.38
C ARG A 415 23.34 -13.27 -10.34
N LEU A 416 23.25 -14.04 -9.27
CA LEU A 416 22.29 -13.88 -8.18
C LEU A 416 23.02 -13.43 -6.92
N HIS A 417 22.48 -12.42 -6.26
CA HIS A 417 23.03 -11.86 -5.04
C HIS A 417 21.97 -11.74 -3.94
N LEU A 418 22.31 -12.19 -2.74
CA LEU A 418 21.49 -12.03 -1.54
C LEU A 418 21.74 -10.65 -0.91
N PRO A 419 20.72 -9.77 -0.76
CA PRO A 419 20.87 -8.45 -0.13
C PRO A 419 21.53 -8.51 1.25
N ASN A 420 22.39 -7.55 1.57
CA ASN A 420 23.12 -7.45 2.83
C ASN A 420 22.19 -7.42 4.04
N LEU A 421 21.11 -6.64 3.99
CA LEU A 421 20.13 -6.55 5.07
C LEU A 421 19.38 -7.87 5.27
N LEU A 422 19.10 -8.58 4.18
CA LEU A 422 18.43 -9.88 4.26
C LEU A 422 19.38 -10.95 4.82
N ARG A 423 20.64 -10.96 4.38
CA ARG A 423 21.69 -11.80 4.95
C ARG A 423 21.81 -11.57 6.46
N ALA A 424 21.91 -10.30 6.86
CA ALA A 424 22.00 -9.93 8.27
C ALA A 424 20.78 -10.43 9.07
N ALA A 425 19.58 -10.28 8.53
CA ALA A 425 18.34 -10.73 9.18
C ALA A 425 18.27 -12.26 9.33
N LEU A 426 18.79 -13.01 8.35
CA LEU A 426 18.82 -14.48 8.39
C LEU A 426 19.94 -15.04 9.29
N THR A 427 21.04 -14.31 9.47
CA THR A 427 22.12 -14.68 10.40
C THR A 427 21.82 -14.37 11.87
N ARG A 428 20.84 -13.50 12.12
CA ARG A 428 20.47 -13.06 13.47
C ARG A 428 19.73 -14.21 14.16
N ARG A 429 20.42 -14.89 15.08
CA ARG A 429 19.83 -15.91 15.97
C ARG A 429 18.83 -15.32 16.93
#